data_AF-A0A920LT24-F1
#
_entry.id   AF-A0A920LT24-F1
#
_cell.length_a   1.000
_cell.length_b   1.000
_cell.length_c   1.000
_cell.angle_alpha   90.00
_cell.angle_beta   90.00
_cell.angle_gamma   90.00
#
_symmetry.space_group_name_H-M   'P 1'
#
loop_
_entity.id
_entity.type
_entity.pdbx_description
1 polymer ?
#
loop_
_entity_poly.entity_id
_entity_poly.type
_entity_poly.pdbx_seq_one_letter_code
_entity_poly.pdbx_strand_id
1 'polypeptide(L)'
;MAKKKQSLQKALNWKFKPFELPDSILEDWRKTGTECELEFINWGKRAKSEPNGEELLQRLNDDYEEDINRVISEFKSELSKEPQKVATRVASQKSIEKLIKTYPNLFGGSSDLTGSNNTKVAEHTIFQHRIIMETIYIMECESMQWLPR
;
A
#
# COMPACT_ATOMS: atom_id res chain seq x y z
N MET A 1 -13.82 -28.95 -20.01
CA MET A 1 -12.79 -27.88 -19.97
C MET A 1 -11.73 -28.02 -21.07
N ALA A 2 -11.12 -29.20 -21.28
CA ALA A 2 -10.08 -29.41 -22.32
C ALA A 2 -10.50 -29.02 -23.76
N LYS A 3 -11.75 -29.32 -24.18
CA LYS A 3 -12.29 -28.93 -25.49
C LYS A 3 -12.29 -27.40 -25.74
N LYS A 4 -12.61 -26.60 -24.72
CA LYS A 4 -12.67 -25.12 -24.81
C LYS A 4 -11.27 -24.50 -24.91
N LYS A 5 -10.26 -25.11 -24.26
CA LYS A 5 -8.85 -24.71 -24.37
C LYS A 5 -8.32 -24.94 -25.80
N GLN A 6 -8.59 -26.11 -26.36
CA GLN A 6 -8.10 -26.48 -27.69
C GLN A 6 -8.76 -25.67 -28.82
N SER A 7 -10.04 -25.31 -28.67
CA SER A 7 -10.71 -24.42 -29.64
C SER A 7 -10.15 -23.00 -29.63
N LEU A 8 -9.80 -22.48 -28.45
CA LEU A 8 -9.24 -21.13 -28.32
C LEU A 8 -7.82 -21.05 -28.90
N GLN A 9 -6.96 -22.05 -28.65
CA GLN A 9 -5.62 -22.11 -29.23
C GLN A 9 -5.65 -22.10 -30.76
N LYS A 10 -6.59 -22.84 -31.36
CA LYS A 10 -6.79 -22.85 -32.82
C LYS A 10 -7.28 -21.50 -33.34
N ALA A 11 -8.25 -20.87 -32.66
CA ALA A 11 -8.78 -19.56 -33.06
C ALA A 11 -7.72 -18.45 -33.01
N LEU A 12 -6.81 -18.49 -32.03
CA LEU A 12 -5.72 -17.53 -31.88
C LEU A 12 -4.45 -17.90 -32.69
N ASN A 13 -4.48 -18.98 -33.46
CA ASN A 13 -3.31 -19.55 -34.13
C ASN A 13 -2.11 -19.76 -33.18
N TRP A 14 -2.39 -20.07 -31.91
CA TRP A 14 -1.40 -20.23 -30.86
C TRP A 14 -0.87 -21.66 -30.85
N LYS A 15 0.38 -21.83 -31.29
CA LYS A 15 1.00 -23.15 -31.51
C LYS A 15 1.82 -23.66 -30.32
N PHE A 16 2.08 -22.81 -29.33
CA PHE A 16 2.94 -23.14 -28.19
C PHE A 16 2.19 -23.98 -27.15
N LYS A 17 2.93 -24.88 -26.49
CA LYS A 17 2.39 -25.73 -25.42
C LYS A 17 2.03 -24.90 -24.18
N PRO A 18 1.28 -25.46 -23.22
CA PRO A 18 1.03 -24.78 -21.95
C PRO A 18 2.35 -24.38 -21.28
N PHE A 19 2.44 -23.10 -20.87
CA PHE A 19 3.64 -22.49 -20.27
C PHE A 19 4.86 -22.34 -21.20
N GLU A 20 4.68 -22.56 -22.50
CA GLU A 20 5.68 -22.24 -23.53
C GLU A 20 5.32 -20.87 -24.13
N LEU A 21 6.28 -19.93 -24.07
CA LEU A 21 6.16 -18.58 -24.63
C LEU A 21 7.09 -18.46 -25.83
N PRO A 22 6.68 -17.82 -26.94
CA PRO A 22 7.60 -17.46 -28.00
C PRO A 22 8.70 -16.54 -27.47
N ASP A 23 9.92 -16.75 -27.95
CA ASP A 23 11.09 -15.96 -27.54
C ASP A 23 10.88 -14.46 -27.76
N SER A 24 10.23 -14.05 -28.86
CA SER A 24 9.95 -12.65 -29.14
C SER A 24 9.07 -11.99 -28.08
N ILE A 25 8.03 -12.70 -27.60
CA ILE A 25 7.17 -12.19 -26.53
C ILE A 25 7.96 -12.12 -25.22
N LEU A 26 8.75 -13.15 -24.92
CA LEU A 26 9.57 -13.17 -23.71
C LEU A 26 10.60 -12.03 -23.70
N GLU A 27 11.21 -11.75 -24.85
CA GLU A 27 12.16 -10.65 -25.03
C GLU A 27 11.48 -9.28 -24.84
N ASP A 28 10.31 -9.07 -25.45
CA ASP A 28 9.53 -7.83 -25.27
C ASP A 28 9.22 -7.57 -23.79
N TRP A 29 8.73 -8.59 -23.07
CA TRP A 29 8.42 -8.46 -21.64
C TRP A 29 9.66 -8.23 -20.77
N ARG A 30 10.78 -8.87 -21.09
CA ARG A 30 12.05 -8.67 -20.37
C ARG A 30 12.60 -7.27 -20.60
N LYS A 31 12.52 -6.76 -21.83
CA LYS A 31 12.95 -5.42 -22.19
C LYS A 31 12.21 -4.37 -21.36
N THR A 32 10.88 -4.48 -21.24
CA THR A 32 10.09 -3.61 -20.36
C THR A 32 10.57 -3.67 -18.91
N GLY A 33 10.88 -4.87 -18.39
CA GLY A 33 11.44 -5.02 -17.05
C GLY A 33 12.76 -4.28 -16.84
N THR A 34 13.68 -4.37 -17.81
CA THR A 34 14.96 -3.64 -17.78
C THR A 34 14.77 -2.13 -17.89
N GLU A 35 13.84 -1.65 -18.70
CA GLU A 35 13.53 -0.22 -18.81
C GLU A 35 12.93 0.34 -17.50
N CYS A 36 12.07 -0.44 -16.83
CA CYS A 36 11.49 -0.06 -15.53
C CYS A 36 12.53 0.00 -14.40
N GLU A 37 13.64 -0.73 -14.50
CA GLU A 37 14.70 -0.70 -13.48
C GLU A 37 15.33 0.70 -13.37
N LEU A 38 15.63 1.33 -14.51
CA LEU A 38 16.19 2.68 -14.54
C LEU A 38 15.21 3.70 -13.94
N GLU A 39 13.93 3.58 -14.29
CA GLU A 39 12.87 4.42 -13.74
C GLU A 39 12.71 4.26 -12.23
N PHE A 40 12.78 3.02 -11.72
CA PHE A 40 12.72 2.76 -10.29
C PHE A 40 13.91 3.39 -9.55
N ILE A 41 15.12 3.28 -10.10
CA ILE A 41 16.32 3.91 -9.53
C ILE A 41 16.18 5.44 -9.52
N ASN A 42 15.69 6.03 -10.61
CA ASN A 42 15.50 7.47 -10.71
C ASN A 42 14.41 7.97 -9.76
N TRP A 43 13.28 7.26 -9.67
CA TRP A 43 12.24 7.53 -8.69
C TRP A 43 12.80 7.47 -7.26
N GLY A 44 13.60 6.46 -6.93
CA GLY A 44 14.21 6.33 -5.61
C GLY A 44 15.15 7.50 -5.26
N LYS A 45 15.88 8.03 -6.25
CA LYS A 45 16.70 9.24 -6.06
C LYS A 45 15.85 10.48 -5.83
N ARG A 46 14.77 10.67 -6.62
CA ARG A 46 13.83 11.78 -6.45
C ARG A 46 13.16 11.73 -5.07
N ALA A 47 12.68 10.56 -4.67
CA ALA A 47 12.09 10.34 -3.36
C ALA A 47 13.05 10.75 -2.24
N LYS A 48 14.33 10.33 -2.32
CA LYS A 48 15.36 10.70 -1.31
C LYS A 48 15.70 12.18 -1.27
N SER A 49 15.58 12.91 -2.39
CA SER A 49 15.93 14.34 -2.43
C SER A 49 14.88 15.26 -1.83
N GLU A 50 13.67 14.75 -1.58
CA GLU A 50 12.58 15.54 -1.00
C GLU A 50 12.76 15.74 0.52
N PRO A 51 12.23 16.83 1.10
CA PRO A 51 12.37 17.13 2.53
C PRO A 51 11.94 15.99 3.47
N ASN A 52 10.89 15.23 3.09
CA ASN A 52 10.37 14.10 3.86
C ASN A 52 10.71 12.74 3.21
N GLY A 53 11.72 12.70 2.34
CA GLY A 53 12.08 11.54 1.54
C GLY A 53 12.49 10.31 2.34
N GLU A 54 13.29 10.51 3.39
CA GLU A 54 13.70 9.43 4.29
C GLU A 54 12.50 8.84 5.05
N GLU A 55 11.62 9.70 5.55
CA GLU A 55 10.38 9.27 6.23
C GLU A 55 9.48 8.48 5.26
N LEU A 56 9.31 8.95 4.03
CA LEU A 56 8.56 8.24 2.99
C LEU A 56 9.11 6.83 2.76
N LEU A 57 10.43 6.70 2.58
CA LEU A 57 11.05 5.40 2.33
C LEU A 57 10.97 4.48 3.55
N GLN A 58 11.11 5.01 4.76
CA GLN A 58 10.91 4.23 5.98
C GLN A 58 9.46 3.73 6.10
N ARG A 59 8.48 4.59 5.81
CA ARG A 59 7.06 4.21 5.77
C ARG A 59 6.77 3.15 4.71
N LEU A 60 7.38 3.24 3.53
CA LEU A 60 7.24 2.23 2.47
C LEU A 60 7.89 0.88 2.81
N ASN A 61 8.92 0.89 3.65
CA ASN A 61 9.54 -0.35 4.14
C ASN A 61 8.64 -1.10 5.15
N ASP A 62 7.69 -0.39 5.78
CA ASP A 62 6.66 -0.93 6.71
C ASP A 62 7.21 -1.75 7.89
N ASP A 63 8.43 -1.44 8.33
CA ASP A 63 9.13 -2.16 9.39
C ASP A 63 8.74 -1.65 10.80
N TYR A 64 7.52 -1.95 11.21
CA TYR A 64 6.93 -1.54 12.51
C TYR A 64 6.41 -2.72 13.34
N GLU A 65 6.61 -3.97 12.89
CA GLU A 65 5.99 -5.16 13.50
C GLU A 65 6.37 -5.32 14.99
N GLU A 66 7.65 -5.17 15.33
CA GLU A 66 8.13 -5.29 16.70
C GLU A 66 7.52 -4.21 17.62
N ASP A 67 7.47 -2.97 17.14
CA ASP A 67 6.92 -1.84 17.88
C ASP A 67 5.41 -1.97 18.10
N ILE A 68 4.67 -2.40 17.07
CA ILE A 68 3.23 -2.67 17.17
C ILE A 68 2.98 -3.79 18.19
N ASN A 69 3.72 -4.88 18.11
CA ASN A 69 3.58 -6.01 19.03
C ASN A 69 3.87 -5.62 20.48
N ARG A 70 4.90 -4.79 20.69
CA ARG A 70 5.23 -4.23 22.00
C ARG A 70 4.09 -3.39 22.56
N VAL A 71 3.58 -2.43 21.79
CA VAL A 71 2.50 -1.53 22.22
C VAL A 71 1.20 -2.27 22.50
N ILE A 72 0.86 -3.27 21.68
CA ILE A 72 -0.30 -4.14 21.92
C ILE A 72 -0.13 -4.91 23.23
N SER A 73 1.06 -5.45 23.48
CA SER A 73 1.34 -6.24 24.69
C SER A 73 1.29 -5.37 25.96
N GLU A 74 1.88 -4.18 25.90
CA GLU A 74 1.81 -3.18 26.97
C GLU A 74 0.35 -2.79 27.24
N PHE A 75 -0.43 -2.47 26.20
CA PHE A 75 -1.82 -2.07 26.37
C PHE A 75 -2.70 -3.19 26.93
N LYS A 76 -2.50 -4.45 26.52
CA LYS A 76 -3.18 -5.61 27.13
C LYS A 76 -2.84 -5.75 28.61
N SER A 77 -1.60 -5.51 29.00
CA SER A 77 -1.16 -5.55 30.40
C SER A 77 -1.81 -4.44 31.23
N GLU A 78 -1.87 -3.22 30.69
CA GLU A 78 -2.60 -2.09 31.31
C GLU A 78 -4.07 -2.45 31.55
N LEU A 79 -4.77 -2.94 30.53
CA LEU A 79 -6.19 -3.32 30.63
C LEU A 79 -6.45 -4.48 31.59
N SER A 80 -5.47 -5.39 31.74
CA SER A 80 -5.56 -6.49 32.70
C SER A 80 -5.42 -6.03 34.15
N LYS A 81 -4.58 -5.01 34.39
CA LYS A 81 -4.39 -4.40 35.71
C LYS A 81 -5.53 -3.47 36.09
N GLU A 82 -6.06 -2.73 35.11
CA GLU A 82 -7.14 -1.76 35.29
C GLU A 82 -8.30 -2.06 34.33
N PRO A 83 -9.18 -3.04 34.67
CA PRO A 83 -10.29 -3.40 33.81
C PRO A 83 -11.26 -2.24 33.61
N GLN A 84 -11.61 -1.96 32.36
CA GLN A 84 -12.51 -0.86 32.01
C GLN A 84 -13.87 -1.41 31.54
N LYS A 85 -14.96 -0.94 32.16
CA LYS A 85 -16.33 -1.26 31.73
C LYS A 85 -16.80 -0.27 30.67
N VAL A 86 -16.35 -0.47 29.43
CA VAL A 86 -16.70 0.36 28.27
C VAL A 86 -17.37 -0.46 27.18
N ALA A 87 -18.14 0.20 26.30
CA ALA A 87 -18.68 -0.45 25.11
C ALA A 87 -17.53 -0.85 24.15
N THR A 88 -17.71 -1.93 23.39
CA THR A 88 -16.69 -2.45 22.47
C THR A 88 -16.23 -1.42 21.42
N ARG A 89 -17.13 -0.56 20.93
CA ARG A 89 -16.78 0.56 20.05
C ARG A 89 -15.82 1.57 20.68
N VAL A 90 -15.96 1.83 21.99
CA VAL A 90 -15.05 2.71 22.75
C VAL A 90 -13.73 1.99 23.01
N ALA A 91 -13.75 0.69 23.26
CA ALA A 91 -12.52 -0.10 23.36
C ALA A 91 -11.75 -0.12 22.02
N SER A 92 -12.45 -0.21 20.90
CA SER A 92 -11.87 -0.10 19.55
C SER A 92 -11.21 1.27 19.36
N GLN A 93 -11.90 2.36 19.72
CA GLN A 93 -11.35 3.71 19.68
C GLN A 93 -10.03 3.81 20.48
N LYS A 94 -10.03 3.34 21.73
CA LYS A 94 -8.82 3.36 22.58
C LYS A 94 -7.67 2.55 21.99
N SER A 95 -7.97 1.46 21.28
CA SER A 95 -6.96 0.67 20.59
C SER A 95 -6.32 1.47 19.45
N ILE A 96 -7.12 2.23 18.69
CA ILE A 96 -6.64 3.14 17.64
C ILE A 96 -5.77 4.25 18.26
N GLU A 97 -6.21 4.86 19.37
CA GLU A 97 -5.47 5.91 20.09
C GLU A 97 -4.07 5.47 20.54
N LYS A 98 -3.92 4.18 20.90
CA LYS A 98 -2.62 3.60 21.25
C LYS A 98 -1.76 3.30 20.02
N LEU A 99 -2.35 2.68 19.00
CA LEU A 99 -1.61 2.24 17.81
C LEU A 99 -1.12 3.38 16.93
N ILE A 100 -1.91 4.45 16.76
CA ILE A 100 -1.59 5.54 15.83
C ILE A 100 -0.29 6.28 16.16
N LYS A 101 0.14 6.25 17.43
CA LYS A 101 1.38 6.88 17.89
C LYS A 101 2.63 6.11 17.48
N THR A 102 2.44 4.84 17.14
CA THR A 102 3.51 3.87 16.87
C THR A 102 3.52 3.45 15.42
N TYR A 103 2.34 3.32 14.81
CA TYR A 103 2.20 2.98 13.40
C TYR A 103 1.78 4.22 12.59
N PRO A 104 2.75 5.00 12.06
CA PRO A 104 2.48 6.24 11.33
C PRO A 104 1.75 5.99 9.99
N ASN A 105 1.75 4.74 9.52
CA ASN A 105 1.03 4.27 8.33
C ASN A 105 -0.44 3.92 8.62
N LEU A 106 -0.91 4.02 9.87
CA LEU A 106 -2.30 3.76 10.22
C LEU A 106 -3.21 4.79 9.54
N PHE A 107 -3.85 4.36 8.45
CA PHE A 107 -4.77 5.18 7.67
C PHE A 107 -6.15 4.53 7.64
N GLY A 108 -7.19 5.32 7.89
CA GLY A 108 -8.55 4.81 7.89
C GLY A 108 -9.61 5.86 8.22
N GLY A 109 -10.84 5.38 8.33
CA GLY A 109 -11.99 6.21 8.61
C GLY A 109 -13.26 5.40 8.66
N SER A 110 -14.39 6.11 8.67
CA SER A 110 -15.72 5.50 8.62
C SER A 110 -16.56 6.21 7.56
N SER A 111 -17.36 5.44 6.83
CA SER A 111 -18.30 5.96 5.83
C SER A 111 -19.51 6.56 6.53
N ASP A 112 -19.50 7.87 6.79
CA ASP A 112 -20.55 8.67 7.47
C ASP A 112 -20.88 8.25 8.93
N LEU A 113 -20.36 7.11 9.39
CA LEU A 113 -20.61 6.57 10.73
C LEU A 113 -19.51 6.88 11.75
N THR A 114 -18.69 7.91 11.52
CA THR A 114 -17.54 8.24 12.40
C THR A 114 -17.92 8.39 13.87
N GLY A 115 -19.04 9.07 14.16
CA GLY A 115 -19.53 9.24 15.54
C GLY A 115 -20.17 8.00 16.16
N SER A 116 -20.59 7.03 15.34
CA SER A 116 -21.19 5.78 15.79
C SER A 116 -20.13 4.70 16.03
N ASN A 117 -19.13 4.65 15.14
CA ASN A 117 -18.05 3.67 15.14
C ASN A 117 -16.81 4.12 15.92
N ASN A 118 -16.72 5.40 16.29
CA ASN A 118 -15.60 6.01 17.02
C ASN A 118 -14.22 5.76 16.37
N THR A 119 -14.14 5.91 15.04
CA THR A 119 -12.91 5.65 14.27
C THR A 119 -11.99 6.85 14.14
N LYS A 120 -12.43 8.05 14.54
CA LYS A 120 -11.62 9.27 14.48
C LYS A 120 -11.09 9.62 15.87
N VAL A 121 -9.78 9.50 16.05
CA VAL A 121 -9.05 9.87 17.27
C VAL A 121 -8.39 11.25 17.10
N ALA A 122 -7.88 11.82 18.18
CA ALA A 122 -7.32 13.18 18.19
C ALA A 122 -6.10 13.32 17.28
N GLU A 123 -5.30 12.27 17.17
CA GLU A 123 -4.07 12.22 16.39
C GLU A 123 -4.32 12.08 14.87
N HIS A 124 -5.55 11.78 14.43
CA HIS A 124 -5.87 11.74 13.01
C HIS A 124 -5.92 13.14 12.40
N THR A 125 -5.14 13.36 11.35
CA THR A 125 -5.27 14.52 10.47
C THR A 125 -6.22 14.21 9.32
N ILE A 126 -6.92 15.24 8.82
CA ILE A 126 -7.79 15.07 7.65
C ILE A 126 -6.92 15.10 6.41
N PHE A 127 -6.99 14.02 5.63
CA PHE A 127 -6.36 13.95 4.32
C PHE A 127 -7.09 14.89 3.35
N GLN A 128 -6.57 16.11 3.16
CA GLN A 128 -7.11 17.08 2.19
C GLN A 128 -6.23 17.15 0.95
N HIS A 129 -6.88 17.28 -0.22
CA HIS A 129 -6.26 17.31 -1.55
C HIS A 129 -5.13 18.34 -1.71
N ARG A 130 -5.16 19.42 -0.93
CA ARG A 130 -4.13 20.47 -0.98
C ARG A 130 -2.76 19.99 -0.46
N ILE A 131 -2.73 18.98 0.42
CA ILE A 131 -1.50 18.36 0.93
C ILE A 131 -0.95 17.32 -0.06
N ILE A 132 -1.82 16.75 -0.89
CA ILE A 132 -1.52 15.67 -1.81
C ILE A 132 -0.62 16.12 -2.98
N MET A 133 -0.83 17.33 -3.50
CA MET A 133 -0.10 17.79 -4.69
C MET A 133 1.40 18.01 -4.44
N GLU A 134 1.83 18.21 -3.18
CA GLU A 134 3.26 18.33 -2.85
C GLU A 134 3.95 16.97 -2.68
N THR A 135 3.20 15.89 -2.41
CA THR A 135 3.78 14.55 -2.15
C THR A 135 3.51 13.54 -3.27
N ILE A 136 2.36 13.61 -3.96
CA ILE A 136 1.98 12.66 -5.03
C ILE A 136 2.56 13.06 -6.40
N TYR A 137 3.00 14.30 -6.59
CA TYR A 137 3.70 14.72 -7.82
C TYR A 137 4.98 13.88 -8.09
N ILE A 138 5.47 13.15 -7.09
CA ILE A 138 6.61 12.23 -7.16
C ILE A 138 6.28 10.95 -7.97
N MET A 139 5.01 10.57 -8.12
CA MET A 139 4.61 9.31 -8.80
C MET A 139 4.13 9.48 -10.25
N GLU A 140 3.58 10.64 -10.63
CA GLU A 140 2.76 10.72 -11.86
C GLU A 140 3.43 11.43 -13.06
N CYS A 141 4.66 11.92 -12.95
CA CYS A 141 5.20 12.78 -14.00
C CYS A 141 5.79 12.07 -15.24
N GLU A 142 5.92 10.73 -15.30
CA GLU A 142 6.50 10.06 -16.49
C GLU A 142 5.75 8.79 -16.97
N SER A 143 4.73 8.31 -16.26
CA SER A 143 4.00 7.09 -16.67
C SER A 143 3.02 7.29 -17.85
N MET A 144 2.78 8.54 -18.27
CA MET A 144 1.88 8.87 -19.38
C MET A 144 2.52 8.79 -20.79
N GLN A 145 3.75 8.29 -20.92
CA GLN A 145 4.39 8.04 -22.23
C GLN A 145 4.22 6.60 -22.76
N TRP A 146 3.55 5.71 -22.02
CA TRP A 146 3.42 4.29 -22.38
C TRP A 146 2.34 3.95 -23.43
N LEU A 147 1.65 4.93 -24.00
CA LEU A 147 0.79 4.71 -25.17
C LEU A 147 1.49 5.21 -26.43
N PRO A 148 1.91 4.32 -27.36
CA PRO A 148 2.26 4.77 -28.70
C PRO A 148 1.02 5.43 -29.33
N ARG A 149 1.19 6.64 -29.87
CA ARG A 149 0.26 7.19 -30.85
C ARG A 149 0.40 6.46 -32.16
#